data_AF-A0A7C1K6J5-F1
#
_entry.id   AF-A0A7C1K6J5-F1
#
_cell.length_a   1.000
_cell.length_b   1.000
_cell.length_c   1.000
_cell.angle_alpha   90.00
_cell.angle_beta   90.00
_cell.angle_gamma   90.00
#
_symmetry.space_group_name_H-M   'P 1'
#
loop_
_entity.id
_entity.type
_entity.pdbx_description
1 polymer ?
#
loop_
_entity_poly.entity_id
_entity_poly.type
_entity_poly.pdbx_seq_one_letter_code
_entity_poly.pdbx_strand_id
1 'polypeptide(L)'
;MGYWRPWVPHKAAGLALTAWDLTEWIKFLPAWRAGALNIQREAFYLPLIASGLALALVAARLRSRPARWGLRALGGILCLLVLPAYELLLTAYRGGDGQGQFFLALAGFALVSCSPLARTWPERYSAAALAAIGLIGLGLPLWQLALLRPVVAQVYAEPVGWGLGAVLNSIGFSLVTLSGLWLAGKG
;
A
#
# COMPACT_ATOMS: atom_id res chain seq x y z
N MET A 1 -7.10 3.06 7.09
CA MET A 1 -6.41 1.87 6.57
C MET A 1 -5.92 1.03 7.74
N GLY A 2 -6.05 -0.30 7.66
CA GLY A 2 -5.59 -1.23 8.71
C GLY A 2 -4.09 -1.52 8.70
N TYR A 3 -3.28 -0.70 8.05
CA TYR A 3 -1.85 -0.97 7.78
C TYR A 3 -1.05 -1.36 9.03
N TRP A 4 -1.23 -0.61 10.12
CA TRP A 4 -0.50 -0.77 11.38
C TRP A 4 -1.09 -1.83 12.32
N ARG A 5 -2.26 -2.38 12.01
CA ARG A 5 -2.84 -3.49 12.78
C ARG A 5 -2.28 -4.81 12.26
N PRO A 6 -2.30 -5.90 13.04
CA PRO A 6 -1.82 -7.20 12.58
C PRO A 6 -2.58 -7.67 11.34
N TRP A 7 -1.85 -8.03 10.28
CA TRP A 7 -2.36 -8.68 9.07
C TRP A 7 -2.32 -10.20 9.23
N VAL A 8 -1.28 -10.69 9.89
CA VAL A 8 -1.17 -12.05 10.40
C VAL A 8 -1.43 -12.00 11.91
N PRO A 9 -2.58 -12.50 12.39
CA PRO A 9 -2.89 -12.51 13.81
C PRO A 9 -2.15 -13.65 14.50
N HIS A 10 -1.63 -13.40 15.70
CA HIS A 10 -1.06 -14.41 16.58
C HIS A 10 -1.24 -13.99 18.05
N LYS A 11 -1.31 -14.95 18.98
CA LYS A 11 -1.49 -14.66 20.42
C LYS A 11 -0.27 -13.97 21.02
N ALA A 12 0.92 -14.45 20.68
CA ALA A 12 2.18 -13.82 21.05
C ALA A 12 2.41 -12.57 20.19
N ALA A 13 2.59 -11.41 20.84
CA ALA A 13 2.72 -10.12 20.17
C ALA A 13 3.89 -10.07 19.17
N GLY A 14 5.01 -10.74 19.46
CA GLY A 14 6.18 -10.79 18.57
C GLY A 14 5.97 -11.59 17.27
N LEU A 15 4.87 -12.35 17.17
CA LEU A 15 4.49 -13.12 15.98
C LEU A 15 3.23 -12.55 15.31
N ALA A 16 2.66 -11.47 15.85
CA ALA A 16 1.57 -10.75 15.22
C ALA A 16 2.14 -9.76 14.20
N LEU A 17 2.21 -10.14 12.93
CA LEU A 17 2.89 -9.36 11.90
C LEU A 17 1.97 -8.30 11.28
N THR A 18 2.42 -7.05 11.25
CA THR A 18 1.78 -5.96 10.51
C THR A 18 2.13 -6.02 9.02
N ALA A 19 1.48 -5.21 8.17
CA ALA A 19 1.87 -5.12 6.75
C ALA A 19 3.33 -4.68 6.58
N TRP A 20 3.82 -3.79 7.45
CA TRP A 20 5.21 -3.36 7.46
C TRP A 20 6.15 -4.51 7.83
N ASP A 21 5.80 -5.31 8.82
CA ASP A 21 6.66 -6.43 9.21
C ASP A 21 6.72 -7.49 8.09
N LEU A 22 5.61 -7.71 7.37
CA LEU A 22 5.55 -8.68 6.28
C LEU A 22 6.52 -8.35 5.13
N THR A 23 6.78 -7.07 4.83
CA THR A 23 7.71 -6.71 3.75
C THR A 23 9.13 -7.18 4.03
N GLU A 24 9.52 -7.19 5.31
CA GLU A 24 10.84 -7.58 5.78
C GLU A 24 10.90 -9.05 6.24
N TRP A 25 9.81 -9.59 6.78
CA TRP A 25 9.81 -10.94 7.33
C TRP A 25 9.91 -12.01 6.23
N ILE A 26 9.27 -11.77 5.07
CA ILE A 26 9.21 -12.72 3.95
C ILE A 26 10.60 -13.10 3.41
N LYS A 27 11.56 -12.17 3.38
CA LYS A 27 12.92 -12.46 2.86
C LYS A 27 13.73 -13.43 3.73
N PHE A 28 13.27 -13.68 4.96
CA PHE A 28 13.88 -14.64 5.86
C PHE A 28 13.32 -16.06 5.69
N LEU A 29 12.25 -16.23 4.90
CA LEU A 29 11.68 -17.54 4.65
C LEU A 29 12.61 -18.39 3.76
N PRO A 30 12.91 -19.64 4.16
CA PRO A 30 13.71 -20.55 3.33
C PRO A 30 13.11 -20.74 1.93
N ALA A 31 11.79 -20.88 1.84
CA ALA A 31 11.08 -21.07 0.58
C ALA A 31 11.16 -19.83 -0.34
N TRP A 32 11.25 -18.62 0.20
CA TRP A 32 11.47 -17.41 -0.61
C TRP A 32 12.90 -17.35 -1.14
N ARG A 33 13.89 -17.65 -0.28
CA ARG A 33 15.31 -17.70 -0.66
C ARG A 33 15.62 -18.78 -1.69
N ALA A 34 14.91 -19.89 -1.63
CA ALA A 34 14.97 -20.96 -2.62
C ALA A 34 14.28 -20.60 -3.95
N GLY A 35 13.64 -19.43 -4.06
CA GLY A 35 12.90 -19.01 -5.25
C GLY A 35 11.58 -19.77 -5.47
N ALA A 36 11.12 -20.55 -4.48
CA ALA A 36 9.92 -21.37 -4.58
C ALA A 36 8.62 -20.58 -4.30
N LEU A 37 8.73 -19.37 -3.74
CA LEU A 37 7.59 -18.49 -3.47
C LEU A 37 7.52 -17.33 -4.47
N ASN A 38 6.48 -17.32 -5.29
CA ASN A 38 6.17 -16.18 -6.16
C ASN A 38 5.41 -15.08 -5.38
N ILE A 39 6.09 -14.47 -4.42
CA ILE A 39 5.54 -13.43 -3.55
C ILE A 39 6.28 -12.12 -3.80
N GLN A 40 5.52 -11.07 -4.09
CA GLN A 40 6.02 -9.70 -4.24
C GLN A 40 5.85 -8.96 -2.91
N ARG A 41 6.95 -8.75 -2.19
CA ARG A 41 6.95 -8.14 -0.85
C ARG A 41 6.46 -6.69 -0.91
N GLU A 42 6.80 -6.00 -1.98
CA GLU A 42 6.51 -4.59 -2.21
C GLU A 42 5.00 -4.32 -2.31
N ALA A 43 4.20 -5.35 -2.60
CA ALA A 43 2.75 -5.25 -2.60
C ALA A 43 2.18 -4.83 -1.23
N PHE A 44 2.85 -5.21 -0.14
CA PHE A 44 2.42 -4.83 1.21
C PHE A 44 2.63 -3.34 1.50
N TYR A 45 3.45 -2.61 0.74
CA TYR A 45 3.55 -1.15 0.82
C TYR A 45 2.42 -0.41 0.08
N LEU A 46 1.73 -1.08 -0.86
CA LEU A 46 0.70 -0.46 -1.70
C LEU A 46 -0.42 0.21 -0.91
N PRO A 47 -0.91 -0.29 0.24
CA PRO A 47 -1.88 0.44 1.06
C PRO A 47 -1.45 1.86 1.43
N LEU A 48 -0.15 2.10 1.71
CA LEU A 48 0.34 3.44 2.02
C LEU A 48 0.41 4.32 0.76
N ILE A 49 0.97 3.78 -0.32
CA ILE A 49 1.08 4.48 -1.61
C ILE A 49 -0.31 4.83 -2.15
N ALA A 50 -1.22 3.87 -2.20
CA ALA A 50 -2.59 4.05 -2.69
C ALA A 50 -3.35 5.07 -1.83
N SER A 51 -3.16 5.07 -0.51
CA SER A 51 -3.73 6.10 0.36
C SER A 51 -3.19 7.48 0.02
N GLY A 52 -1.87 7.61 -0.18
CA GLY A 52 -1.24 8.87 -0.55
C GLY A 52 -1.75 9.42 -1.88
N LEU A 53 -1.89 8.55 -2.88
CA LEU A 53 -2.42 8.89 -4.19
C LEU A 53 -3.90 9.29 -4.14
N ALA A 54 -4.72 8.54 -3.38
CA ALA A 54 -6.14 8.87 -3.20
C ALA A 54 -6.31 10.25 -2.53
N LEU A 55 -5.53 10.55 -1.49
CA LEU A 55 -5.52 11.86 -0.84
C LEU A 55 -5.10 12.96 -1.82
N ALA A 56 -4.10 12.72 -2.66
CA ALA A 56 -3.62 13.69 -3.64
C ALA A 56 -4.66 13.99 -4.73
N LEU A 57 -5.41 12.98 -5.19
CA LEU A 57 -6.52 13.15 -6.12
C LEU A 57 -7.67 13.94 -5.49
N VAL A 58 -8.05 13.63 -4.25
CA VAL A 58 -9.07 14.40 -3.51
C VAL A 58 -8.61 15.85 -3.33
N ALA A 59 -7.34 16.06 -2.96
CA ALA A 59 -6.76 17.39 -2.79
C ALA A 59 -6.84 18.24 -4.06
N ALA A 60 -6.67 17.64 -5.24
CA ALA A 60 -6.77 18.36 -6.51
C ALA A 60 -8.14 19.04 -6.72
N ARG A 61 -9.21 18.43 -6.18
CA ARG A 61 -10.60 18.93 -6.33
C ARG A 61 -11.00 19.94 -5.24
N LEU A 62 -10.23 20.07 -4.17
CA LEU A 62 -10.54 21.02 -3.09
C LEU A 62 -10.36 22.49 -3.53
N ARG A 63 -11.35 23.32 -3.17
CA ARG A 63 -11.30 24.79 -3.36
C ARG A 63 -10.37 25.47 -2.34
N SER A 64 -10.37 24.98 -1.10
CA SER A 64 -9.55 25.54 -0.01
C SER A 64 -8.06 25.25 -0.24
N ARG A 65 -7.26 26.33 -0.36
CA ARG A 65 -5.80 26.24 -0.52
C ARG A 65 -5.11 25.51 0.65
N PRO A 66 -5.36 25.81 1.93
CA PRO A 66 -4.70 25.12 3.03
C PRO A 66 -5.06 23.63 3.09
N ALA A 67 -6.34 23.28 2.92
CA ALA A 67 -6.77 21.87 2.94
C ALA A 67 -6.14 21.06 1.79
N ARG A 68 -6.02 21.66 0.59
CA ARG A 68 -5.34 21.04 -0.55
C ARG A 68 -3.86 20.76 -0.27
N TRP A 69 -3.14 21.73 0.26
CA TRP A 69 -1.72 21.54 0.58
C TRP A 69 -1.54 20.55 1.73
N GLY A 70 -2.40 20.59 2.75
CA GLY A 70 -2.39 19.64 3.86
C GLY A 70 -2.58 18.19 3.41
N LEU A 71 -3.59 17.92 2.56
CA LEU A 71 -3.82 16.57 2.04
C LEU A 71 -2.71 16.09 1.10
N ARG A 72 -2.12 16.97 0.29
CA ARG A 72 -0.95 16.62 -0.54
C ARG A 72 0.28 16.32 0.29
N ALA A 73 0.56 17.16 1.29
CA ALA A 73 1.67 16.94 2.20
C ALA A 73 1.49 15.61 2.95
N LEU A 74 0.29 15.34 3.47
CA LEU A 74 -0.02 14.05 4.09
C LEU A 74 0.16 12.89 3.11
N GLY A 75 -0.35 13.00 1.88
CA GLY A 75 -0.18 11.94 0.88
C GLY A 75 1.28 11.72 0.49
N GLY A 76 2.08 12.79 0.42
CA GLY A 76 3.51 12.73 0.20
C GLY A 76 4.24 12.06 1.36
N ILE A 77 3.91 12.42 2.60
CA ILE A 77 4.43 11.78 3.82
C ILE A 77 4.14 10.28 3.80
N LEU A 78 2.92 9.86 3.46
CA LEU A 78 2.58 8.43 3.37
C LEU A 78 3.43 7.69 2.33
N CYS A 79 3.77 8.33 1.20
CA CYS A 79 4.67 7.74 0.21
C CYS A 79 6.13 7.68 0.70
N LEU A 80 6.57 8.73 1.39
CA LEU A 80 7.93 8.81 1.94
C LEU A 80 8.14 7.88 3.13
N LEU A 81 7.09 7.52 3.88
CA LEU A 81 7.18 6.48 4.92
C LEU A 81 7.62 5.13 4.37
N VAL A 82 7.40 4.88 3.08
CA VAL A 82 7.84 3.65 2.39
C VAL A 82 9.33 3.70 2.05
N LEU A 83 10.04 4.82 2.20
CA LEU A 83 11.47 4.86 1.89
C LEU A 83 12.25 3.81 2.71
N PRO A 84 13.22 3.12 2.09
CA PRO A 84 14.07 2.18 2.81
C PRO A 84 14.93 2.91 3.85
N ALA A 85 15.40 2.17 4.85
CA ALA A 85 16.34 2.68 5.83
C ALA A 85 17.56 3.32 5.15
N TYR A 86 18.16 4.34 5.79
CA TYR A 86 19.23 5.15 5.20
C TYR A 86 20.39 4.32 4.61
N GLU A 87 20.80 3.26 5.30
CA GLU A 87 21.86 2.34 4.85
C GLU A 87 21.50 1.67 3.50
N LEU A 88 20.25 1.20 3.39
CA LEU A 88 19.73 0.62 2.16
C LEU A 88 19.50 1.69 1.10
N LEU A 89 19.17 2.93 1.47
CA LEU A 89 18.92 4.02 0.53
C LEU A 89 20.18 4.38 -0.28
N LEU A 90 21.37 4.32 0.33
CA LEU A 90 22.65 4.57 -0.34
C LEU A 90 22.97 3.56 -1.44
N THR A 91 22.43 2.34 -1.33
CA THR A 91 22.69 1.24 -2.27
C THR A 91 21.48 0.92 -3.16
N ALA A 92 20.26 1.31 -2.76
CA ALA A 92 19.01 0.97 -3.43
C ALA A 92 18.96 1.41 -4.90
N TYR A 93 19.59 2.55 -5.25
CA TYR A 93 19.65 3.01 -6.64
C TYR A 93 20.55 2.14 -7.54
N ARG A 94 21.56 1.47 -6.95
CA ARG A 94 22.57 0.69 -7.68
C ARG A 94 22.21 -0.80 -7.83
N GLY A 95 21.08 -1.23 -7.26
CA GLY A 95 20.65 -2.63 -7.22
C GLY A 95 20.84 -3.22 -5.82
N GLY A 96 19.80 -3.86 -5.28
CA GLY A 96 19.80 -4.45 -3.95
C GLY A 96 18.39 -4.70 -3.39
N ASP A 97 18.32 -5.27 -2.18
CA ASP A 97 17.07 -5.73 -1.56
C ASP A 97 15.99 -4.63 -1.41
N GLY A 98 16.39 -3.36 -1.33
CA GLY A 98 15.50 -2.21 -1.17
C GLY A 98 15.17 -1.45 -2.47
N GLN A 99 15.63 -1.92 -3.64
CA GLN A 99 15.45 -1.20 -4.91
C GLN A 99 13.96 -1.03 -5.27
N GLY A 100 13.17 -2.09 -5.16
CA GLY A 100 11.73 -2.05 -5.44
C GLY A 100 10.99 -1.08 -4.52
N GLN A 101 11.28 -1.15 -3.21
CA GLN A 101 10.74 -0.24 -2.20
C GLN A 101 11.10 1.23 -2.50
N PHE A 102 12.36 1.50 -2.84
CA PHE A 102 12.83 2.85 -3.18
C PHE A 102 12.10 3.43 -4.39
N PHE A 103 12.02 2.70 -5.50
CA PHE A 103 11.32 3.17 -6.70
C PHE A 103 9.81 3.28 -6.49
N LEU A 104 9.20 2.40 -5.68
CA LEU A 104 7.79 2.51 -5.33
C LEU A 104 7.50 3.80 -4.54
N ALA A 105 8.32 4.12 -3.53
CA ALA A 105 8.21 5.33 -2.74
C ALA A 105 8.42 6.59 -3.60
N LEU A 106 9.45 6.58 -4.46
CA LEU A 106 9.76 7.69 -5.36
C LEU A 106 8.66 7.91 -6.40
N ALA A 107 8.15 6.84 -7.02
CA ALA A 107 7.05 6.91 -7.97
C ALA A 107 5.78 7.42 -7.31
N GLY A 108 5.42 6.92 -6.12
CA GLY A 108 4.29 7.41 -5.34
C GLY A 108 4.41 8.91 -5.03
N PHE A 109 5.57 9.33 -4.53
CA PHE A 109 5.83 10.73 -4.22
C PHE A 109 5.80 11.63 -5.47
N ALA A 110 6.39 11.19 -6.58
CA ALA A 110 6.35 11.89 -7.85
C ALA A 110 4.90 12.07 -8.35
N LEU A 111 4.07 11.01 -8.29
CA LEU A 111 2.67 11.07 -8.66
C LEU A 111 1.85 12.01 -7.76
N VAL A 112 2.09 12.00 -6.44
CA VAL A 112 1.49 12.97 -5.51
C VAL A 112 1.90 14.40 -5.88
N SER A 113 3.16 14.61 -6.24
CA SER A 113 3.71 15.92 -6.62
C SER A 113 3.12 16.41 -7.95
N CYS A 114 2.83 15.50 -8.88
CA CYS A 114 2.16 15.76 -10.15
C CYS A 114 0.61 15.86 -10.03
N SER A 115 0.03 15.60 -8.86
CA SER A 115 -1.42 15.73 -8.62
C SER A 115 -2.05 17.10 -8.95
N PRO A 116 -1.34 18.24 -8.99
CA PRO A 116 -1.90 19.49 -9.52
C PRO A 116 -2.37 19.40 -10.97
N LEU A 117 -1.76 18.54 -11.78
CA LEU A 117 -2.14 18.34 -13.19
C LEU A 117 -3.52 17.67 -13.29
N ALA A 118 -3.87 16.81 -12.34
CA ALA A 118 -5.17 16.14 -12.26
C ALA A 118 -6.36 17.11 -12.02
N ARG A 119 -6.10 18.40 -11.77
CA ARG A 119 -7.14 19.44 -11.69
C ARG A 119 -7.80 19.71 -13.03
N THR A 120 -7.07 19.50 -14.12
CA THR A 120 -7.56 19.71 -15.49
C THR A 120 -8.33 18.52 -16.02
N TRP A 121 -8.28 17.37 -15.33
CA TRP A 121 -8.88 16.15 -15.81
C TRP A 121 -10.41 16.21 -15.69
N PRO A 122 -11.14 15.78 -16.73
CA PRO A 122 -12.55 15.43 -16.61
C PRO A 122 -12.84 14.57 -15.38
N GLU A 123 -14.01 14.79 -14.75
CA GLU A 123 -14.40 14.11 -13.52
C GLU A 123 -14.34 12.58 -13.64
N ARG A 124 -14.79 12.05 -14.77
CA ARG A 124 -14.71 10.62 -15.12
C ARG A 124 -13.30 10.02 -14.96
N TYR A 125 -12.25 10.75 -15.34
CA TYR A 125 -10.88 10.21 -15.26
C TYR A 125 -10.35 10.22 -13.83
N SER A 126 -10.63 11.27 -13.04
CA SER A 126 -10.27 11.28 -11.63
C SER A 126 -11.05 10.22 -10.85
N ALA A 127 -12.32 10.00 -11.20
CA ALA A 127 -13.16 8.97 -10.61
C ALA A 127 -12.65 7.55 -10.95
N ALA A 128 -12.34 7.29 -12.21
CA ALA A 128 -11.72 6.03 -12.65
C ALA A 128 -10.35 5.80 -12.00
N ALA A 129 -9.51 6.84 -11.91
CA ALA A 129 -8.22 6.74 -11.22
C ALA A 129 -8.38 6.42 -9.73
N LEU A 130 -9.34 7.04 -9.05
CA LEU A 130 -9.65 6.75 -7.65
C LEU A 130 -10.13 5.31 -7.46
N ALA A 131 -10.99 4.82 -8.35
CA ALA A 131 -11.45 3.44 -8.34
C ALA A 131 -10.30 2.45 -8.55
N ALA A 132 -9.42 2.72 -9.53
CA ALA A 132 -8.25 1.90 -9.80
C ALA A 132 -7.26 1.87 -8.62
N ILE A 133 -6.99 3.03 -8.01
CA ILE A 133 -6.15 3.13 -6.79
C ILE A 133 -6.78 2.31 -5.65
N GLY A 134 -8.11 2.39 -5.50
CA GLY A 134 -8.87 1.58 -4.56
C GLY A 134 -8.65 0.08 -4.76
N LEU A 135 -8.82 -0.38 -6.00
CA LEU A 135 -8.64 -1.78 -6.39
C LEU A 135 -7.19 -2.26 -6.18
N ILE A 136 -6.20 -1.42 -6.49
CA ILE A 136 -4.78 -1.77 -6.32
C ILE A 136 -4.43 -1.88 -4.83
N GLY A 137 -4.87 -0.92 -4.00
CA GLY A 137 -4.63 -0.93 -2.55
C GLY A 137 -5.38 -2.04 -1.80
N LEU A 138 -6.42 -2.59 -2.43
CA LEU A 138 -7.20 -3.73 -1.94
C LEU A 138 -6.61 -5.07 -2.43
N GLY A 139 -6.59 -5.26 -3.74
CA GLY A 139 -6.45 -6.57 -4.38
C GLY A 139 -5.06 -7.15 -4.24
N LEU A 140 -4.03 -6.38 -4.61
CA LEU A 140 -2.65 -6.87 -4.60
C LEU A 140 -2.16 -7.29 -3.20
N PRO A 141 -2.28 -6.47 -2.14
CA PRO A 141 -1.78 -6.88 -0.82
C PRO A 141 -2.59 -8.04 -0.22
N LEU A 142 -3.89 -8.14 -0.48
CA LEU A 142 -4.71 -9.27 0.00
C LEU A 142 -4.41 -10.56 -0.76
N TRP A 143 -4.18 -10.47 -2.08
CA TRP A 143 -3.74 -11.59 -2.89
C TRP A 143 -2.42 -12.15 -2.38
N GLN A 144 -1.43 -11.28 -2.16
CA GLN A 144 -0.13 -11.68 -1.62
C GLN A 144 -0.25 -12.25 -0.21
N LEU A 145 -1.13 -11.71 0.64
CA LEU A 145 -1.44 -12.29 1.94
C LEU A 145 -2.05 -13.69 1.81
N ALA A 146 -2.99 -13.90 0.89
CA ALA A 146 -3.61 -15.20 0.67
C ALA A 146 -2.59 -16.28 0.26
N LEU A 147 -1.62 -15.94 -0.59
CA LEU A 147 -0.51 -16.82 -0.97
C LEU A 147 0.45 -17.10 0.20
N LEU A 148 0.69 -16.09 1.04
CA LEU A 148 1.63 -16.18 2.15
C LEU A 148 1.07 -16.98 3.35
N ARG A 149 -0.24 -16.87 3.61
CA ARG A 149 -0.92 -17.51 4.74
C ARG A 149 -0.61 -19.01 4.95
N PRO A 150 -0.66 -19.90 3.94
CA PRO A 150 -0.32 -21.31 4.14
C PRO A 150 1.14 -21.51 4.56
N VAL A 151 2.06 -20.67 4.08
CA VAL A 151 3.48 -20.73 4.46
C VAL A 151 3.66 -20.32 5.92
N VAL A 152 3.00 -19.25 6.34
CA VAL A 152 3.04 -18.80 7.73
C VAL A 152 2.43 -19.84 8.65
N ALA A 153 1.33 -20.48 8.25
CA ALA A 153 0.69 -21.54 9.03
C ALA A 153 1.62 -22.75 9.26
N GLN A 154 2.46 -23.09 8.27
CA GLN A 154 3.48 -24.13 8.44
C GLN A 154 4.58 -23.70 9.42
N VAL A 155 5.05 -22.46 9.33
CA VAL A 155 6.09 -21.91 10.22
C VAL A 155 5.58 -21.80 11.66
N TYR A 156 4.33 -21.40 11.85
CA TYR A 156 3.73 -21.24 13.18
C TYR A 156 3.17 -22.56 13.73
N ALA A 157 3.11 -23.62 12.92
CA ALA A 157 2.48 -24.89 13.26
C ALA A 157 1.01 -24.74 13.73
N GLU A 158 0.32 -23.69 13.29
CA GLU A 158 -1.07 -23.39 13.63
C GLU A 158 -1.81 -22.69 12.46
N PRO A 159 -3.14 -22.83 12.35
CA PRO A 159 -3.89 -22.18 11.29
C PRO A 159 -3.92 -20.66 11.46
N VAL A 160 -3.43 -19.94 10.45
CA VAL A 160 -3.37 -18.47 10.45
C VAL A 160 -4.63 -17.87 9.83
N GLY A 161 -5.38 -17.12 10.64
CA GLY A 161 -6.57 -16.37 10.21
C GLY A 161 -6.26 -15.09 9.43
N TRP A 162 -7.30 -14.33 9.13
CA TRP A 162 -7.17 -12.95 8.63
C TRP A 162 -7.07 -11.98 9.80
N GLY A 163 -6.00 -11.19 9.84
CA GLY A 163 -5.82 -10.20 10.90
C GLY A 163 -6.73 -8.99 10.72
N LEU A 164 -7.00 -8.28 11.83
CA LEU A 164 -7.80 -7.05 11.81
C LEU A 164 -7.24 -5.99 10.85
N GLY A 165 -5.92 -5.95 10.65
CA GLY A 165 -5.29 -5.04 9.70
C GLY A 165 -5.69 -5.31 8.27
N ALA A 166 -5.73 -6.57 7.86
CA ALA A 166 -6.21 -6.97 6.54
C ALA A 166 -7.70 -6.61 6.38
N VAL A 167 -8.54 -6.91 7.37
CA VAL A 167 -9.98 -6.60 7.33
C VAL A 167 -10.25 -5.09 7.21
N LEU A 168 -9.60 -4.28 8.05
CA LEU A 168 -9.75 -2.82 8.02
C LEU A 168 -9.17 -2.21 6.74
N ASN A 169 -8.11 -2.79 6.17
CA ASN A 169 -7.62 -2.42 4.85
C ASN A 169 -8.66 -2.71 3.77
N SER A 170 -9.29 -3.89 3.82
CA SER A 170 -10.32 -4.31 2.88
C SER A 170 -11.52 -3.38 2.88
N ILE A 171 -12.01 -3.02 4.07
CA ILE A 171 -13.14 -2.10 4.23
C ILE A 171 -12.75 -0.72 3.69
N GLY A 172 -11.59 -0.19 4.09
CA GLY A 172 -11.14 1.14 3.67
C GLY A 172 -11.02 1.27 2.15
N PHE A 173 -10.35 0.32 1.50
CA PHE A 173 -10.16 0.40 0.04
C PHE A 173 -11.38 -0.02 -0.77
N SER A 174 -12.28 -0.86 -0.23
CA SER A 174 -13.60 -1.08 -0.83
C SER A 174 -14.39 0.23 -0.89
N LEU A 175 -14.39 1.02 0.20
CA LEU A 175 -15.06 2.32 0.21
C LEU A 175 -14.45 3.30 -0.80
N VAL A 176 -13.12 3.34 -0.91
CA VAL A 176 -12.43 4.18 -1.92
C VAL A 176 -12.82 3.75 -3.33
N THR A 177 -12.84 2.44 -3.60
CA THR A 177 -13.21 1.89 -4.91
C THR A 177 -14.65 2.24 -5.26
N LEU A 178 -15.60 1.98 -4.36
CA LEU A 178 -17.01 2.28 -4.55
C LEU A 178 -17.25 3.79 -4.72
N SER A 179 -16.54 4.63 -3.98
CA SER A 179 -16.61 6.09 -4.15
C SER A 179 -16.16 6.51 -5.54
N GLY A 180 -15.06 5.94 -6.04
CA GLY A 180 -14.57 6.20 -7.39
C GLY A 180 -15.58 5.75 -8.47
N LEU A 181 -16.14 4.55 -8.34
CA LEU A 181 -17.15 4.04 -9.28
C LEU A 181 -18.43 4.87 -9.27
N TRP A 182 -18.89 5.29 -8.10
CA TRP A 182 -20.08 6.14 -7.95
C TRP A 182 -19.89 7.52 -8.59
N LEU A 183 -18.71 8.12 -8.43
CA LEU A 183 -18.37 9.37 -9.11
C LEU A 183 -18.27 9.18 -10.63
N ALA A 184 -17.78 8.04 -11.10
CA ALA A 184 -17.68 7.74 -12.52
C ALA A 184 -19.05 7.54 -13.18
N GLY A 185 -20.04 7.01 -12.45
CA GLY A 185 -21.41 6.84 -12.95
C GLY A 185 -22.25 8.12 -13.01
N LYS A 186 -21.77 9.23 -12.43
CA LYS A 186 -22.47 10.51 -12.40
C LYS A 186 -22.03 11.50 -13.48
N GLY A 187 -20.86 11.31 -14.07
CA GLY A 187 -20.25 12.22 -15.05
C GLY A 187 -20.24 11.64 -16.46
#